data_AF-A0A849U5L4-F1
#
_entry.id   AF-A0A849U5L4-F1
#
_cell.length_a   1.000
_cell.length_b   1.000
_cell.length_c   1.000
_cell.angle_alpha   90.00
_cell.angle_beta   90.00
_cell.angle_gamma   90.00
#
_symmetry.space_group_name_H-M   'P 1'
#
loop_
_entity.id
_entity.type
_entity.pdbx_description
1 polymer ?
#
loop_
_entity_poly.entity_id
_entity_poly.type
_entity_poly.pdbx_seq_one_letter_code
_entity_poly.pdbx_strand_id
1 'polypeptide(L)'
;MKRYRIGRDPSQPVRWEQAASAAPGPVTLTLGPDEGPLLFTVDKHGEPRLWRSQGETGEWTGLGGRLVGAVVAVTGRDGGITLLGLDAEGQLLQRTLNPREPGTSTWQAIGGGMTGDIVALPQEAGTALFAIGREGRIVHTLLRPGEDRPKWLPLGGPHAEWFNAVALAGEPGGLLLSALTAERVLHYCHWRKFPEDKPNHLWREQGSIDQAVRQRPNLPEGGSGEQPVAVPATDR
;
A
#
# COMPACT_ATOMS: atom_id res chain seq x y z
N MET A 1 -17.79 21.10 -13.13
CA MET A 1 -17.68 19.63 -12.94
C MET A 1 -16.68 19.09 -13.96
N LYS A 2 -15.38 19.02 -13.63
CA LYS A 2 -14.37 18.44 -14.54
C LYS A 2 -14.34 16.93 -14.31
N ARG A 3 -14.94 16.18 -15.23
CA ARG A 3 -14.82 14.71 -15.29
C ARG A 3 -13.42 14.38 -15.78
N TYR A 4 -12.60 13.73 -14.97
CA TYR A 4 -11.38 13.09 -15.46
C TYR A 4 -11.81 11.90 -16.32
N ARG A 5 -11.73 12.05 -17.64
CA ARG A 5 -11.88 10.95 -18.59
C ARG A 5 -10.55 10.19 -18.56
N ILE A 6 -10.56 8.96 -18.03
CA ILE A 6 -9.55 7.96 -18.40
C ILE A 6 -9.61 7.88 -19.94
N GLY A 7 -8.48 8.12 -20.59
CA GLY A 7 -8.39 8.23 -22.05
C GLY A 7 -9.10 7.06 -22.72
N ARG A 8 -10.20 7.35 -23.42
CA ARG A 8 -10.94 6.36 -24.24
C ARG A 8 -10.27 6.14 -25.60
N ASP A 9 -9.08 6.68 -25.80
CA ASP A 9 -8.30 6.53 -27.02
C ASP A 9 -6.87 6.09 -26.65
N PRO A 10 -6.53 4.81 -26.86
CA PRO A 10 -5.18 4.29 -26.57
C PRO A 10 -4.09 4.88 -27.47
N SER A 11 -4.45 5.69 -28.49
CA SER A 11 -3.49 6.39 -29.35
C SER A 11 -3.04 7.75 -28.81
N GLN A 12 -3.72 8.31 -27.81
CA GLN A 12 -3.27 9.55 -27.18
C GLN A 12 -2.25 9.27 -26.08
N PRO A 13 -1.08 9.94 -26.09
CA PRO A 13 -0.08 9.73 -25.08
C PRO A 13 -0.64 10.12 -23.71
N VAL A 14 -0.46 9.23 -22.73
CA VAL A 14 -0.75 9.55 -21.33
C VAL A 14 0.05 10.78 -20.95
N ARG A 15 -0.66 11.86 -20.60
CA ARG A 15 -0.02 13.08 -20.14
C ARG A 15 0.38 12.90 -18.68
N TRP A 16 1.67 12.82 -18.43
CA TRP A 16 2.23 12.87 -17.09
C TRP A 16 2.26 14.31 -16.62
N GLU A 17 1.75 14.56 -15.41
CA GLU A 17 1.81 15.86 -14.76
C GLU A 17 2.54 15.68 -13.43
N GLN A 18 3.45 16.62 -13.12
CA GLN A 18 4.13 16.62 -11.83
C GLN A 18 3.13 17.05 -10.76
N ALA A 19 2.74 16.12 -9.88
CA ALA A 19 1.83 16.41 -8.79
C ALA A 19 2.54 17.16 -7.65
N ALA A 20 3.69 16.66 -7.21
CA ALA A 20 4.45 17.25 -6.11
C ALA A 20 5.96 17.31 -6.43
N SER A 21 6.67 18.22 -5.80
CA SER A 21 8.14 18.23 -5.74
C SER A 21 8.60 17.88 -4.32
N ALA A 22 9.83 17.37 -4.21
CA ALA A 22 10.53 17.14 -2.94
C ALA A 22 9.77 16.27 -1.91
N ALA A 23 9.22 15.12 -2.35
CA ALA A 23 8.74 14.13 -1.39
C ALA A 23 9.90 13.71 -0.46
N PRO A 24 9.74 13.81 0.87
CA PRO A 24 10.80 13.56 1.84
C PRO A 24 11.12 12.07 2.05
N GLY A 25 10.31 11.17 1.47
CA GLY A 25 10.45 9.72 1.58
C GLY A 25 9.51 8.99 0.61
N PRO A 26 9.34 7.67 0.77
CA PRO A 26 8.34 6.88 0.04
C PRO A 26 6.95 7.53 0.14
N VAL A 27 6.18 7.42 -0.94
CA VAL A 27 4.87 8.06 -1.07
C VAL A 27 3.78 7.00 -1.14
N THR A 28 2.77 7.17 -0.30
CA THR A 28 1.50 6.44 -0.34
C THR A 28 0.45 7.32 -0.98
N LEU A 29 -0.26 6.78 -1.98
CA LEU A 29 -1.34 7.46 -2.68
C LEU A 29 -2.68 6.85 -2.28
N THR A 30 -3.68 7.70 -2.01
CA THR A 30 -5.08 7.30 -1.93
C THR A 30 -5.99 8.35 -2.59
N LEU A 31 -7.28 8.05 -2.69
CA LEU A 31 -8.28 8.98 -3.20
C LEU A 31 -8.95 9.75 -2.06
N GLY A 32 -9.06 11.06 -2.23
CA GLY A 32 -9.84 11.93 -1.35
C GLY A 32 -11.34 11.97 -1.70
N PRO A 33 -12.15 12.69 -0.89
CA PRO A 33 -13.61 12.78 -1.04
C PRO A 33 -14.07 13.33 -2.41
N ASP A 34 -13.24 14.14 -3.06
CA ASP A 34 -13.53 14.76 -4.35
C ASP A 34 -12.84 14.03 -5.51
N GLU A 35 -12.48 12.76 -5.32
CA GLU A 35 -11.71 11.90 -6.25
C GLU A 35 -10.30 12.43 -6.62
N GLY A 36 -9.85 13.50 -5.96
CA GLY A 36 -8.49 14.02 -6.08
C GLY A 36 -7.46 13.13 -5.38
N PRO A 37 -6.22 13.04 -5.89
CA PRO A 37 -5.16 12.30 -5.22
C PRO A 37 -4.77 12.96 -3.89
N LEU A 38 -4.60 12.13 -2.86
CA LEU A 38 -3.95 12.51 -1.62
C LEU A 38 -2.67 11.71 -1.49
N LEU A 39 -1.57 12.43 -1.27
CA LEU A 39 -0.24 11.83 -1.12
C LEU A 39 0.18 11.92 0.33
N PHE A 40 0.68 10.81 0.86
CA PHE A 40 1.20 10.71 2.20
C PHE A 40 2.64 10.25 2.16
N THR A 41 3.42 10.69 3.13
CA THR A 41 4.82 10.33 3.28
C THR A 41 5.19 10.43 4.76
N VAL A 42 6.35 9.89 5.12
CA VAL A 42 6.97 10.09 6.43
C VAL A 42 8.30 10.77 6.19
N ASP A 43 8.53 11.90 6.88
CA ASP A 43 9.77 12.63 6.72
C ASP A 43 10.93 12.02 7.52
N LYS A 44 12.12 12.62 7.37
CA LYS A 44 13.35 12.15 8.04
C LYS A 44 13.30 12.15 9.57
N HIS A 45 12.35 12.85 10.18
CA HIS A 45 12.14 12.87 11.64
C HIS A 45 11.10 11.84 12.09
N GLY A 46 10.44 11.18 11.15
CA GLY A 46 9.33 10.28 11.39
C GLY A 46 7.98 10.98 11.38
N GLU A 47 7.90 12.27 11.02
CA GLU A 47 6.61 12.97 11.00
C GLU A 47 5.84 12.61 9.71
N PRO A 48 4.62 12.08 9.81
CA PRO A 48 3.77 11.85 8.65
C PRO A 48 3.33 13.19 8.07
N ARG A 49 3.38 13.31 6.74
CA ARG A 49 2.96 14.51 6.02
C ARG A 49 1.93 14.18 4.96
N LEU A 50 0.98 15.08 4.79
CA LEU A 50 -0.04 15.05 3.75
C LEU A 50 0.28 16.13 2.72
N TRP A 51 0.32 15.75 1.45
CA TRP A 51 0.28 16.69 0.33
C TRP A 51 -1.09 16.71 -0.31
N ARG A 52 -1.55 17.92 -0.65
CA ARG A 52 -2.82 18.17 -1.33
C ARG A 52 -2.62 19.18 -2.45
N SER A 53 -3.27 18.93 -3.58
CA SER A 53 -3.40 19.92 -4.63
C SER A 53 -4.26 21.09 -4.15
N GLN A 54 -3.78 22.32 -4.36
CA GLN A 54 -4.48 23.58 -4.24
C GLN A 54 -4.34 24.34 -5.57
N GLY A 55 -5.01 23.86 -6.62
CA GLY A 55 -4.85 24.40 -7.97
C GLY A 55 -3.58 23.88 -8.65
N GLU A 56 -2.75 24.78 -9.20
CA GLU A 56 -1.49 24.42 -9.90
C GLU A 56 -0.33 24.09 -8.95
N THR A 57 -0.51 24.30 -7.64
CA THR A 57 0.49 24.07 -6.60
C THR A 57 -0.07 23.20 -5.48
N GLY A 58 0.79 22.68 -4.60
CA GLY A 58 0.36 22.00 -3.37
C GLY A 58 1.43 22.07 -2.30
N GLU A 59 1.04 21.85 -1.05
CA GLU A 59 1.92 21.95 0.12
C GLU A 59 1.88 20.69 0.98
N TRP A 60 3.01 20.38 1.61
CA TRP A 60 3.10 19.33 2.62
C TRP A 60 2.72 19.87 3.99
N THR A 61 1.66 19.34 4.58
CA THR A 61 1.23 19.67 5.96
C THR A 61 1.60 18.54 6.91
N GLY A 62 2.19 18.88 8.05
CA GLY A 62 2.51 17.94 9.12
C GLY A 62 1.24 17.38 9.78
N LEU A 63 1.24 16.08 10.02
CA LEU A 63 0.14 15.38 10.68
C LEU A 63 0.46 15.05 12.15
N GLY A 64 1.61 15.50 12.67
CA GLY A 64 2.08 15.15 14.01
C GLY A 64 2.25 13.64 14.19
N GLY A 65 2.64 13.24 15.40
CA GLY A 65 3.04 11.86 15.68
C GLY A 65 4.43 11.53 15.12
N ARG A 66 4.87 10.30 15.38
CA ARG A 66 6.19 9.82 14.95
C ARG A 66 6.09 8.37 14.55
N LEU A 67 6.33 8.11 13.27
CA LEU A 67 6.31 6.79 12.68
C LEU A 67 7.70 6.35 12.25
N VAL A 68 7.87 5.04 12.10
CA VAL A 68 8.99 4.40 11.43
C VAL A 68 8.49 3.73 10.15
N GLY A 69 9.26 3.87 9.07
CA GLY A 69 8.88 3.34 7.77
C GLY A 69 7.77 4.12 7.07
N ALA A 70 6.99 3.44 6.23
CA ALA A 70 5.94 4.05 5.43
C ALA A 70 4.64 4.25 6.23
N VAL A 71 3.88 5.28 5.87
CA VAL A 71 2.49 5.45 6.30
C VAL A 71 1.58 4.75 5.30
N VAL A 72 0.60 3.99 5.79
CA VAL A 72 -0.43 3.34 4.96
C VAL A 72 -1.70 4.16 5.06
N ALA A 73 -2.38 4.39 3.93
CA ALA A 73 -3.62 5.14 3.87
C ALA A 73 -4.69 4.31 3.18
N VAL A 74 -5.86 4.17 3.82
CA VAL A 74 -7.01 3.45 3.27
C VAL A 74 -8.21 4.37 3.25
N THR A 75 -8.84 4.51 2.09
CA THR A 75 -10.11 5.24 1.96
C THR A 75 -11.27 4.26 2.20
N GLY A 76 -12.05 4.52 3.24
CA GLY A 76 -13.28 3.82 3.54
C GLY A 76 -14.38 4.18 2.53
N ARG A 77 -15.46 3.38 2.50
CA ARG A 77 -16.60 3.63 1.60
C ARG A 77 -17.37 4.91 1.92
N ASP A 78 -17.28 5.39 3.15
CA ASP A 78 -17.81 6.67 3.62
C ASP A 78 -16.97 7.88 3.20
N GLY A 79 -15.84 7.65 2.51
CA GLY A 79 -14.89 8.68 2.11
C GLY A 79 -13.94 9.13 3.23
N GLY A 80 -14.06 8.54 4.43
CA GLY A 80 -13.08 8.72 5.50
C GLY A 80 -11.76 8.05 5.16
N ILE A 81 -10.65 8.61 5.65
CA ILE A 81 -9.32 8.05 5.42
C ILE A 81 -8.77 7.55 6.74
N THR A 82 -8.36 6.29 6.78
CA THR A 82 -7.64 5.72 7.92
C THR A 82 -6.16 5.69 7.58
N LEU A 83 -5.37 6.41 8.36
CA LEU A 83 -3.91 6.37 8.32
C LEU A 83 -3.39 5.37 9.35
N LEU A 84 -2.37 4.62 8.96
CA LEU A 84 -1.76 3.58 9.77
C LEU A 84 -0.23 3.67 9.67
N GLY A 85 0.46 3.34 10.74
CA GLY A 85 1.90 3.13 10.69
C GLY A 85 2.45 2.69 12.04
N LEU A 86 3.72 2.30 12.05
CA LEU A 86 4.39 1.81 13.24
C LEU A 86 5.14 2.92 13.96
N ASP A 87 5.21 2.87 15.28
CA ASP A 87 6.24 3.59 16.04
C ASP A 87 7.51 2.74 16.21
N ALA A 88 8.53 3.30 16.88
CA ALA A 88 9.82 2.64 17.06
C ALA A 88 9.74 1.40 17.97
N GLU A 89 8.69 1.30 18.79
CA GLU A 89 8.41 0.21 19.71
C GLU A 89 7.57 -0.90 19.05
N GLY A 90 7.19 -0.72 17.78
CA GLY A 90 6.37 -1.67 17.03
C GLY A 90 4.89 -1.65 17.45
N GLN A 91 4.40 -0.53 18.00
CA GLN A 91 2.97 -0.27 18.12
C GLN A 91 2.41 0.16 16.77
N LEU A 92 1.27 -0.41 16.39
CA LEU A 92 0.49 0.08 15.27
C LEU A 92 -0.35 1.26 15.74
N LEU A 93 -0.08 2.42 15.17
CA LEU A 93 -0.84 3.64 15.37
C LEU A 93 -1.84 3.82 14.23
N GLN A 94 -3.02 4.30 14.59
CA GLN A 94 -4.08 4.70 13.68
C GLN A 94 -4.38 6.18 13.84
N ARG A 95 -4.72 6.85 12.74
CA ARG A 95 -5.37 8.15 12.75
C ARG A 95 -6.47 8.22 11.70
N THR A 96 -7.68 8.55 12.12
CA THR A 96 -8.76 8.88 11.17
C THR A 96 -8.55 10.29 10.66
N LEU A 97 -8.44 10.47 9.36
CA LEU A 97 -8.23 11.75 8.71
C LEU A 97 -9.51 12.18 7.99
N ASN A 98 -10.06 13.32 8.38
CA ASN A 98 -10.95 14.08 7.51
C ASN A 98 -10.08 15.01 6.66
N PRO A 99 -9.99 14.81 5.33
CA PRO A 99 -9.14 15.65 4.49
C PRO A 99 -9.55 17.12 4.51
N ARG A 100 -10.82 17.46 4.79
CA ARG A 100 -11.25 18.86 4.90
C ARG A 100 -10.76 19.53 6.19
N GLU A 101 -10.49 18.74 7.22
CA GLU A 101 -10.07 19.20 8.55
C GLU A 101 -8.95 18.29 9.10
N PRO A 102 -7.75 18.27 8.49
CA PRO A 102 -6.72 17.27 8.78
C PRO A 102 -6.12 17.36 10.20
N GLY A 103 -6.43 18.41 10.96
CA GLY A 103 -5.93 18.63 12.32
C GLY A 103 -6.82 18.13 13.46
N THR A 104 -8.00 17.57 13.19
CA THR A 104 -9.03 17.35 14.23
C THR A 104 -8.94 16.02 14.98
N SER A 105 -8.12 15.09 14.51
CA SER A 105 -7.90 13.79 15.16
C SER A 105 -6.47 13.63 15.66
N THR A 106 -6.23 12.69 16.57
CA THR A 106 -4.91 12.31 17.07
C THR A 106 -4.55 10.88 16.65
N TRP A 107 -3.26 10.55 16.73
CA TRP A 107 -2.81 9.17 16.59
C TRP A 107 -3.16 8.36 17.84
N GLN A 108 -3.62 7.13 17.65
CA GLN A 108 -3.99 6.21 18.71
C GLN A 108 -3.39 4.82 18.45
N ALA A 109 -2.83 4.18 19.48
CA ALA A 109 -2.34 2.81 19.38
C ALA A 109 -3.50 1.81 19.32
N ILE A 110 -3.45 0.90 18.34
CA ILE A 110 -4.49 -0.13 18.08
C ILE A 110 -3.92 -1.56 18.07
N GLY A 111 -2.63 -1.73 18.36
CA GLY A 111 -1.96 -3.02 18.42
C GLY A 111 -0.47 -2.86 18.66
N GLY A 112 0.23 -3.94 19.00
CA GLY A 112 1.67 -3.88 19.25
C GLY A 112 2.40 -5.20 19.03
N GLY A 113 3.72 -5.11 18.96
CA GLY A 113 4.60 -6.25 18.69
C GLY A 113 4.77 -6.55 17.20
N MET A 114 4.53 -5.56 16.34
CA MET A 114 4.73 -5.65 14.90
C MET A 114 6.17 -5.29 14.56
N THR A 115 6.74 -5.99 13.58
CA THR A 115 8.17 -5.85 13.22
C THR A 115 8.38 -5.56 11.75
N GLY A 116 7.33 -5.52 10.94
CA GLY A 116 7.40 -5.28 9.51
C GLY A 116 6.23 -4.45 9.00
N ASP A 117 6.17 -4.28 7.68
CA ASP A 117 5.17 -3.45 7.03
C ASP A 117 3.74 -3.90 7.31
N ILE A 118 2.83 -2.92 7.27
CA ILE A 118 1.40 -3.11 7.44
C ILE A 118 0.75 -3.23 6.07
N VAL A 119 -0.10 -4.23 5.90
CA VAL A 119 -0.97 -4.34 4.72
C VAL A 119 -2.38 -4.03 5.14
N ALA A 120 -3.00 -3.06 4.48
CA ALA A 120 -4.36 -2.63 4.78
C ALA A 120 -5.20 -2.61 3.51
N LEU A 121 -6.39 -3.23 3.57
CA LEU A 121 -7.30 -3.33 2.44
C LEU A 121 -8.72 -2.91 2.86
N PRO A 122 -9.41 -2.07 2.08
CA PRO A 122 -10.80 -1.72 2.37
C PRO A 122 -11.69 -2.95 2.23
N GLN A 123 -12.60 -3.14 3.19
CA GLN A 123 -13.63 -4.17 3.21
C GLN A 123 -15.02 -3.55 3.35
N GLU A 124 -16.07 -4.36 3.24
CA GLU A 124 -17.43 -3.89 3.50
C GLU A 124 -17.64 -3.45 4.95
N ALA A 125 -17.19 -4.28 5.89
CA ALA A 125 -17.41 -4.07 7.32
C ALA A 125 -16.30 -3.25 8.01
N GLY A 126 -15.31 -2.74 7.28
CA GLY A 126 -14.17 -2.02 7.86
C GLY A 126 -12.90 -2.12 7.01
N THR A 127 -11.74 -2.20 7.66
CA THR A 127 -10.43 -2.37 7.01
C THR A 127 -9.80 -3.68 7.43
N ALA A 128 -9.45 -4.54 6.48
CA ALA A 128 -8.64 -5.72 6.75
C ALA A 128 -7.20 -5.27 6.99
N LEU A 129 -6.65 -5.61 8.15
CA LEU A 129 -5.27 -5.31 8.52
C LEU A 129 -4.48 -6.60 8.67
N PHE A 130 -3.26 -6.59 8.15
CA PHE A 130 -2.28 -7.65 8.31
C PHE A 130 -0.94 -7.04 8.69
N ALA A 131 -0.19 -7.75 9.51
CA ALA A 131 1.15 -7.37 9.90
C ALA A 131 2.01 -8.61 10.13
N ILE A 132 3.32 -8.44 9.99
CA ILE A 132 4.30 -9.39 10.52
C ILE A 132 4.59 -8.99 11.96
N GLY A 133 4.29 -9.91 12.89
CA GLY A 133 4.65 -9.79 14.29
C GLY A 133 5.98 -10.47 14.61
N ARG A 134 6.33 -10.47 15.90
CA ARG A 134 7.52 -11.16 16.42
C ARG A 134 7.66 -12.59 15.88
N GLU A 135 8.90 -12.96 15.58
CA GLU A 135 9.30 -14.27 15.05
C GLU A 135 8.70 -14.59 13.66
N GLY A 136 8.33 -13.56 12.89
CA GLY A 136 7.80 -13.72 11.53
C GLY A 136 6.34 -14.17 11.48
N ARG A 137 5.63 -14.22 12.62
CA ARG A 137 4.23 -14.66 12.65
C ARG A 137 3.32 -13.61 12.02
N ILE A 138 2.57 -14.01 11.01
CA ILE A 138 1.57 -13.14 10.40
C ILE A 138 0.35 -13.06 11.34
N VAL A 139 -0.08 -11.83 11.62
CA VAL A 139 -1.29 -11.53 12.39
C VAL A 139 -2.25 -10.71 11.54
N HIS A 140 -3.55 -10.80 11.87
CA HIS A 140 -4.57 -10.04 11.17
C HIS A 140 -5.67 -9.55 12.12
N THR A 141 -6.40 -8.54 11.67
CA THR A 141 -7.67 -8.12 12.28
C THR A 141 -8.57 -7.47 11.23
N LEU A 142 -9.87 -7.37 11.54
CA LEU A 142 -10.80 -6.50 10.81
C LEU A 142 -11.04 -5.30 11.72
N LEU A 143 -10.44 -4.16 11.37
CA LEU A 143 -10.64 -2.89 12.07
C LEU A 143 -11.97 -2.29 11.66
N ARG A 144 -12.93 -2.21 12.58
CA ARG A 144 -14.22 -1.57 12.32
C ARG A 144 -14.15 -0.06 12.51
N PRO A 145 -15.04 0.72 11.85
CA PRO A 145 -15.11 2.16 12.08
C PRO A 145 -15.31 2.49 13.57
N GLY A 146 -14.46 3.37 14.11
CA GLY A 146 -14.50 3.79 15.52
C GLY A 146 -13.94 2.78 16.53
N GLU A 147 -13.44 1.62 16.08
CA GLU A 147 -12.79 0.65 16.96
C GLU A 147 -11.35 1.10 17.28
N ASP A 148 -10.99 1.08 18.56
CA ASP A 148 -9.67 1.50 19.04
C ASP A 148 -8.85 0.37 19.67
N ARG A 149 -9.48 -0.79 19.92
CA ARG A 149 -8.86 -1.98 20.50
C ARG A 149 -9.26 -3.22 19.72
N PRO A 150 -8.91 -3.30 18.41
CA PRO A 150 -9.24 -4.45 17.60
C PRO A 150 -8.55 -5.71 18.15
N LYS A 151 -9.25 -6.83 18.05
CA LYS A 151 -8.68 -8.14 18.42
C LYS A 151 -7.76 -8.64 17.31
N TRP A 152 -6.47 -8.73 17.60
CA TRP A 152 -5.48 -9.33 16.71
C TRP A 152 -5.49 -10.85 16.86
N LEU A 153 -5.50 -11.55 15.71
CA LEU A 153 -5.48 -13.00 15.65
C LEU A 153 -4.26 -13.46 14.84
N PRO A 154 -3.59 -14.55 15.25
CA PRO A 154 -2.58 -15.16 14.39
C PRO A 154 -3.26 -15.64 13.11
N LEU A 155 -2.65 -15.43 11.95
CA LEU A 155 -3.11 -15.97 10.67
C LEU A 155 -2.74 -17.46 10.54
N GLY A 156 -1.62 -17.87 11.13
CA GLY A 156 -1.00 -19.17 10.86
C GLY A 156 -0.31 -19.17 9.48
N GLY A 157 0.23 -20.33 9.08
CA GLY A 157 1.05 -20.45 7.88
C GLY A 157 2.54 -20.25 8.14
N PRO A 158 3.32 -19.80 7.14
CA PRO A 158 4.76 -19.68 7.25
C PRO A 158 5.18 -18.53 8.17
N HIS A 159 6.40 -18.62 8.70
CA HIS A 159 7.07 -17.49 9.33
C HIS A 159 7.68 -16.62 8.23
N ALA A 160 7.18 -15.40 8.10
CA ALA A 160 7.43 -14.53 6.97
C ALA A 160 8.39 -13.39 7.32
N GLU A 161 9.27 -13.05 6.39
CA GLU A 161 10.03 -11.78 6.39
C GLU A 161 9.33 -10.71 5.56
N TRP A 162 8.49 -11.13 4.61
CA TRP A 162 7.67 -10.25 3.80
C TRP A 162 6.28 -10.85 3.60
N PHE A 163 5.26 -9.99 3.63
CA PHE A 163 3.86 -10.37 3.47
C PHE A 163 3.13 -9.34 2.62
N ASN A 164 2.24 -9.83 1.76
CA ASN A 164 1.31 -8.98 1.04
C ASN A 164 -0.06 -9.66 0.89
N ALA A 165 -1.09 -8.83 0.75
CA ALA A 165 -2.45 -9.25 0.47
C ALA A 165 -3.05 -8.37 -0.61
N VAL A 166 -3.84 -8.98 -1.50
CA VAL A 166 -4.60 -8.26 -2.52
C VAL A 166 -6.05 -8.71 -2.51
N ALA A 167 -6.96 -7.76 -2.74
CA ALA A 167 -8.37 -8.07 -2.91
C ALA A 167 -8.63 -8.72 -4.28
N LEU A 168 -9.46 -9.77 -4.30
CA LEU A 168 -9.86 -10.45 -5.53
C LEU A 168 -11.06 -9.75 -6.16
N ALA A 169 -10.89 -9.30 -7.39
CA ALA A 169 -11.96 -8.62 -8.12
C ALA A 169 -13.16 -9.55 -8.33
N GLY A 170 -14.36 -9.07 -7.97
CA GLY A 170 -15.61 -9.83 -8.11
C GLY A 170 -15.89 -10.84 -7.00
N GLU A 171 -15.00 -10.96 -6.00
CA GLU A 171 -15.19 -11.83 -4.83
C GLU A 171 -15.28 -10.96 -3.55
N PRO A 172 -16.49 -10.59 -3.09
CA PRO A 172 -16.64 -9.85 -1.84
C PRO A 172 -15.98 -10.58 -0.66
N GLY A 173 -15.02 -9.93 0.00
CA GLY A 173 -14.22 -10.53 1.08
C GLY A 173 -13.13 -11.49 0.60
N GLY A 174 -12.99 -11.72 -0.71
CA GLY A 174 -11.97 -12.57 -1.29
C GLY A 174 -10.60 -11.89 -1.29
N LEU A 175 -9.60 -12.56 -0.74
CA LEU A 175 -8.21 -12.11 -0.69
C LEU A 175 -7.26 -13.18 -1.23
N LEU A 176 -6.23 -12.76 -1.95
CA LEU A 176 -5.04 -13.56 -2.20
C LEU A 176 -3.93 -13.06 -1.29
N LEU A 177 -3.42 -13.97 -0.46
CA LEU A 177 -2.33 -13.70 0.47
C LEU A 177 -1.05 -14.31 -0.05
N SER A 178 0.06 -13.63 0.15
CA SER A 178 1.41 -14.07 -0.22
C SER A 178 2.38 -13.77 0.91
N ALA A 179 3.30 -14.69 1.14
CA ALA A 179 4.31 -14.58 2.19
C ALA A 179 5.65 -15.13 1.68
N LEU A 180 6.74 -14.44 1.99
CA LEU A 180 8.09 -14.88 1.68
C LEU A 180 8.83 -15.18 2.98
N THR A 181 9.39 -16.38 3.11
CA THR A 181 10.19 -16.77 4.27
C THR A 181 11.63 -16.26 4.18
N ALA A 182 12.40 -16.38 5.27
CA ALA A 182 13.83 -16.06 5.28
C ALA A 182 14.63 -16.92 4.28
N GLU A 183 14.17 -18.14 4.02
CA GLU A 183 14.71 -19.06 3.01
C GLU A 183 14.28 -18.69 1.58
N ARG A 184 13.61 -17.55 1.42
CA ARG A 184 13.13 -17.00 0.14
C ARG A 184 12.16 -17.93 -0.57
N VAL A 185 11.40 -18.71 0.21
CA VAL A 185 10.34 -19.57 -0.29
C VAL A 185 9.03 -18.80 -0.31
N LEU A 186 8.40 -18.72 -1.49
CA LEU A 186 7.11 -18.05 -1.65
C LEU A 186 5.98 -19.01 -1.30
N HIS A 187 5.16 -18.60 -0.34
CA HIS A 187 3.89 -19.23 -0.03
C HIS A 187 2.73 -18.32 -0.40
N TYR A 188 1.59 -18.92 -0.75
CA TYR A 188 0.35 -18.18 -0.98
C TYR A 188 -0.87 -18.96 -0.53
N CYS A 189 -1.95 -18.26 -0.21
CA CYS A 189 -3.25 -18.88 0.05
C CYS A 189 -4.41 -17.96 -0.36
N HIS A 190 -5.56 -18.56 -0.60
CA HIS A 190 -6.78 -17.82 -0.92
C HIS A 190 -7.65 -17.78 0.33
N TRP A 191 -8.03 -16.58 0.74
CA TRP A 191 -9.03 -16.36 1.77
C TRP A 191 -10.33 -15.92 1.10
N ARG A 192 -11.26 -16.84 0.89
CA ARG A 192 -12.46 -16.57 0.07
C ARG A 192 -13.48 -15.63 0.70
N LYS A 193 -13.57 -15.63 2.03
CA LYS A 193 -14.57 -14.87 2.80
C LYS A 193 -13.94 -14.28 4.04
N PHE A 194 -13.15 -13.23 3.90
CA PHE A 194 -12.59 -12.54 5.05
C PHE A 194 -13.68 -11.76 5.80
N PRO A 195 -13.72 -11.80 7.16
CA PRO A 195 -12.79 -12.51 8.06
C PRO A 195 -13.24 -13.93 8.49
N GLU A 196 -14.31 -14.47 7.93
CA GLU A 196 -14.81 -15.85 8.17
C GLU A 196 -13.87 -16.92 7.57
N ASP A 197 -14.09 -18.22 7.79
CA ASP A 197 -13.41 -19.30 7.02
C ASP A 197 -11.87 -19.16 6.86
N LYS A 198 -11.20 -18.82 7.96
CA LYS A 198 -9.76 -18.53 8.00
C LYS A 198 -8.90 -19.60 7.30
N PRO A 199 -7.93 -19.23 6.43
CA PRO A 199 -7.23 -20.15 5.52
C PRO A 199 -5.98 -20.80 6.15
N ASN A 200 -5.94 -21.02 7.46
CA ASN A 200 -4.72 -21.41 8.20
C ASN A 200 -4.05 -22.69 7.67
N HIS A 201 -4.79 -23.60 7.03
CA HIS A 201 -4.29 -24.85 6.44
C HIS A 201 -4.21 -24.84 4.90
N LEU A 202 -4.44 -23.68 4.26
CA LEU A 202 -4.55 -23.56 2.81
C LEU A 202 -3.31 -22.93 2.16
N TRP A 203 -2.24 -22.75 2.93
CA TRP A 203 -0.96 -22.26 2.43
C TRP A 203 -0.31 -23.26 1.49
N ARG A 204 -0.02 -22.81 0.28
CA ARG A 204 0.67 -23.55 -0.76
C ARG A 204 2.05 -22.98 -0.95
N GLU A 205 3.04 -23.84 -1.08
CA GLU A 205 4.39 -23.48 -1.44
C GLU A 205 4.52 -23.43 -2.97
N GLN A 206 5.08 -22.34 -3.50
CA GLN A 206 5.35 -22.18 -4.93
C GLN A 206 6.82 -22.48 -5.29
N GLY A 207 7.70 -22.52 -4.29
CA GLY A 207 9.13 -22.76 -4.42
C GLY A 207 9.98 -21.51 -4.07
N SER A 208 11.30 -21.66 -4.16
CA SER A 208 12.25 -20.58 -3.86
C SER A 208 12.36 -19.57 -5.00
N ILE A 209 12.37 -18.27 -4.67
CA ILE A 209 12.62 -17.20 -5.63
C ILE A 209 13.97 -17.40 -6.33
N ASP A 210 14.98 -17.90 -5.63
CA ASP A 210 16.32 -18.07 -6.20
C ASP A 210 16.35 -19.14 -7.29
N GLN A 211 15.53 -20.18 -7.15
CA GLN A 211 15.33 -21.17 -8.20
C GLN A 211 14.61 -20.56 -9.42
N ALA A 212 13.57 -19.76 -9.18
CA ALA A 212 12.83 -19.10 -10.26
C ALA A 212 13.69 -18.14 -11.08
N VAL A 213 14.56 -17.37 -10.42
CA VAL A 213 15.52 -16.45 -11.07
C VAL A 213 16.54 -17.22 -11.91
N ARG A 214 17.11 -18.31 -11.38
CA ARG A 214 18.08 -19.14 -12.14
C ARG A 214 17.47 -19.79 -13.38
N GLN A 215 16.17 -20.09 -13.35
CA GLN A 215 15.45 -20.67 -14.49
C GLN A 215 15.08 -19.64 -15.57
N ARG A 216 15.30 -18.33 -15.34
CA ARG A 216 15.07 -17.25 -16.32
C ARG A 216 16.27 -16.29 -16.43
N PRO A 217 17.39 -16.71 -17.04
CA PRO A 217 18.61 -15.90 -17.10
C PRO A 217 18.55 -14.66 -18.01
N ASN A 218 17.53 -14.51 -18.87
CA ASN A 218 17.46 -13.44 -19.87
C ASN A 218 16.20 -12.58 -19.70
N LEU A 219 16.27 -11.56 -18.85
CA LEU A 219 15.58 -10.31 -19.14
C LEU A 219 16.54 -9.51 -20.04
N PRO A 220 16.14 -9.04 -21.23
CA PRO A 220 17.01 -8.19 -22.02
C PRO A 220 17.34 -6.93 -21.20
N GLU A 221 18.62 -6.69 -20.94
CA GLU A 221 19.09 -5.37 -20.54
C GLU A 221 18.57 -4.38 -21.57
N GLY A 222 17.88 -3.33 -21.12
CA GLY A 222 17.33 -2.30 -21.99
C GLY A 222 18.42 -1.78 -22.92
N GLY A 223 18.31 -2.15 -24.20
CA GLY A 223 19.26 -1.77 -25.23
C GLY A 223 19.34 -0.25 -25.32
N SER A 224 20.46 0.30 -24.85
CA SER A 224 20.94 1.62 -25.25
C SER A 224 21.40 1.49 -26.71
N GLY A 225 20.53 1.91 -27.63
CA GLY A 225 20.76 1.68 -29.05
C GLY A 225 19.81 2.42 -29.97
N GLU A 226 19.38 3.64 -29.63
CA GLU A 226 18.91 4.58 -30.66
C GLU A 226 20.13 5.14 -31.38
N GLN A 227 20.55 4.46 -32.45
CA GLN A 227 21.35 5.12 -33.49
C GLN A 227 20.47 6.15 -34.20
N PRO A 228 20.94 7.39 -34.41
CA PRO A 228 20.17 8.38 -35.15
C PRO A 228 20.00 7.90 -36.60
N VAL A 229 18.75 7.79 -37.04
CA VAL A 229 18.40 7.50 -38.44
C VAL A 229 18.85 8.70 -39.28
N ALA A 230 19.77 8.48 -40.20
CA ALA A 230 20.22 9.46 -41.17
C ALA A 230 19.04 9.89 -42.07
N VAL A 231 18.81 11.20 -42.14
CA VAL A 231 17.88 11.83 -43.08
C VAL A 231 18.50 11.77 -44.48
N PRO A 232 17.88 11.14 -45.49
CA PRO A 232 18.37 11.22 -46.85
C PRO A 232 18.15 12.63 -47.39
N ALA A 233 19.23 13.24 -47.88
CA ALA A 233 19.18 14.48 -48.65
C ALA A 233 18.40 14.25 -49.95
N THR A 234 17.30 14.98 -50.14
CA THR A 234 16.68 15.14 -51.45
C THR A 234 17.26 16.40 -52.10
N ASP A 235 18.12 16.17 -53.08
CA ASP A 235 18.51 17.12 -54.12
C ASP A 235 17.34 17.28 -55.12
N ARG A 236 16.83 18.50 -55.24
CA ARG A 236 16.50 19.26 -56.48
C ARG A 236 15.44 20.33 -56.24
#